data_AF-A0A528TV21-F1
#
_entry.id   AF-A0A528TV21-F1
#
_cell.length_a   1.000
_cell.length_b   1.000
_cell.length_c   1.000
_cell.angle_alpha   90.00
_cell.angle_beta   90.00
_cell.angle_gamma   90.00
#
_symmetry.space_group_name_H-M   'P 1'
#
loop_
_entity.id
_entity.type
_entity.pdbx_description
1 polymer ?
#
loop_
_entity_poly.entity_id
_entity_poly.type
_entity_poly.pdbx_seq_one_letter_code
_entity_poly.pdbx_strand_id
1 'polypeptide(L)'
;AGAPVRGRRDVLPTGRNLFTSDPRNMPTPTSFDLGRAASDEVLRSYMQSHGDWPRSLVIDLWGSASLRTGGEEIAQGLALMGCRPQWDSATGRVTGIEVLPSATLGRPRVDVTWRISGLFRDMFPTQIALIDAAASAVAARDEDASENPLAAKTRAEGKISPRIFGTSPGTYGAGGEDLLSSGDWAAREEIGRAYLDATSHAYGGADGEGVSAPGAFEDRVAEADLLVHTGDDPGRDILEGSADVAFIGGFSAALAALG
;
A
#
# COMPACT_ATOMS: atom_id res chain seq x y z
N ALA A 1 6.14 4.34 21.11
CA ALA A 1 5.39 5.37 20.35
C ALA A 1 4.12 4.74 19.81
N GLY A 2 3.05 5.50 19.65
CA GLY A 2 1.76 5.01 19.17
C GLY A 2 0.63 5.99 19.51
N ALA A 3 -0.60 5.65 19.13
CA ALA A 3 -1.77 6.48 19.37
C ALA A 3 -2.55 5.99 20.62
N PRO A 4 -2.65 6.79 21.71
CA PRO A 4 -3.45 6.41 22.89
C PRO A 4 -4.92 6.15 22.56
N VAL A 5 -5.46 6.89 21.59
CA VAL A 5 -6.85 6.78 21.10
C VAL A 5 -7.15 5.42 20.47
N ARG A 6 -6.12 4.67 20.05
CA ARG A 6 -6.23 3.28 19.57
C ARG A 6 -6.08 2.24 20.68
N GLY A 7 -6.35 2.61 21.94
CA GLY A 7 -6.28 1.71 23.09
C GLY A 7 -4.87 1.38 23.58
N ARG A 8 -3.82 1.94 22.97
CA ARG A 8 -2.41 1.75 23.38
C ARG A 8 -2.07 2.58 24.62
N ARG A 9 -2.56 2.17 25.79
CA ARG A 9 -2.33 2.86 27.07
C ARG A 9 -0.86 2.84 27.52
N ASP A 10 -0.09 1.87 27.03
CA ASP A 10 1.35 1.69 27.29
C ASP A 10 2.23 2.82 26.72
N VAL A 11 1.68 3.67 25.84
CA VAL A 11 2.38 4.84 25.30
C VAL A 11 2.40 6.03 26.27
N LEU A 12 1.63 5.97 27.36
CA LEU A 12 1.65 6.95 28.44
C LEU A 12 2.58 6.51 29.59
N PRO A 13 3.14 7.44 30.38
CA PRO A 13 3.09 8.89 30.20
C PRO A 13 3.98 9.38 29.05
N THR A 14 3.79 10.64 28.66
CA THR A 14 4.66 11.36 27.72
C THR A 14 6.00 11.74 28.38
N GLY A 15 6.92 12.36 27.63
CA GLY A 15 8.23 12.78 28.16
C GLY A 15 9.28 11.66 28.27
N ARG A 16 9.01 10.50 27.65
CA ARG A 16 9.94 9.37 27.55
C ARG A 16 10.69 9.39 26.23
N ASN A 17 11.88 8.78 26.19
CA ASN A 17 12.51 8.46 24.91
C ASN A 17 11.69 7.38 24.20
N LEU A 18 11.01 7.76 23.11
CA LEU A 18 10.07 6.89 22.44
C LEU A 18 10.79 5.88 21.55
N PHE A 19 10.31 4.63 21.55
CA PHE A 19 10.73 3.58 20.63
C PHE A 19 9.53 3.01 19.88
N THR A 20 9.78 2.30 18.79
CA THR A 20 8.75 1.69 17.93
C THR A 20 8.69 0.18 18.14
N SER A 21 7.68 -0.47 17.56
CA SER A 21 7.53 -1.93 17.58
C SER A 21 8.57 -2.60 16.66
N ASP A 22 8.89 -3.87 16.93
CA ASP A 22 9.71 -4.71 16.03
C ASP A 22 9.00 -4.86 14.67
N PRO A 23 9.59 -4.39 13.56
CA PRO A 23 9.00 -4.51 12.24
C PRO A 23 8.62 -5.93 11.86
N ARG A 24 9.38 -6.95 12.31
CA ARG A 24 9.16 -8.35 11.93
C ARG A 24 7.85 -8.96 12.43
N ASN A 25 7.18 -8.28 13.35
CA ASN A 25 5.88 -8.72 13.87
C ASN A 25 4.70 -8.10 13.10
N MET A 26 4.96 -7.30 12.06
CA MET A 26 3.93 -6.66 11.25
C MET A 26 3.76 -7.34 9.88
N PRO A 27 2.52 -7.56 9.42
CA PRO A 27 1.27 -7.29 10.14
C PRO A 27 1.06 -8.24 11.33
N THR A 28 0.52 -7.74 12.44
CA THR A 28 0.09 -8.56 13.59
C THR A 28 -1.18 -9.36 13.27
N PRO A 29 -1.52 -10.42 14.03
CA PRO A 29 -2.80 -11.13 13.84
C PRO A 29 -4.02 -10.21 13.97
N THR A 30 -4.03 -9.31 14.95
CA THR A 30 -5.13 -8.35 15.15
C THR A 30 -5.23 -7.35 14.01
N SER A 31 -4.10 -6.81 13.53
CA SER A 31 -4.12 -5.92 12.37
C SER A 31 -4.48 -6.65 11.08
N PHE A 32 -4.25 -7.97 10.99
CA PHE A 32 -4.78 -8.77 9.88
C PHE A 32 -6.31 -8.89 9.91
N ASP A 33 -6.91 -9.16 11.07
CA ASP A 33 -8.36 -9.20 11.20
C ASP A 33 -9.01 -7.85 10.85
N LEU A 34 -8.42 -6.75 11.31
CA LEU A 34 -8.88 -5.39 11.01
C LEU A 34 -8.66 -5.02 9.53
N GLY A 35 -7.49 -5.32 8.96
CA GLY A 35 -7.19 -5.09 7.55
C GLY A 35 -8.10 -5.90 6.62
N ARG A 36 -8.45 -7.15 7.00
CA ARG A 36 -9.44 -7.95 6.28
C ARG A 36 -10.83 -7.30 6.34
N ALA A 37 -11.29 -6.88 7.51
CA ALA A 37 -12.58 -6.19 7.63
C ALA A 37 -12.62 -4.89 6.80
N ALA A 38 -11.52 -4.12 6.78
CA ALA A 38 -11.38 -2.94 5.95
C ALA A 38 -11.37 -3.28 4.45
N SER A 39 -10.74 -4.39 4.04
CA SER A 39 -10.79 -4.86 2.65
C SER A 39 -12.20 -5.24 2.22
N ASP A 40 -12.95 -5.92 3.08
CA ASP A 40 -14.34 -6.31 2.81
C ASP A 40 -15.25 -5.08 2.67
N GLU A 41 -14.99 -4.01 3.43
CA GLU A 41 -15.66 -2.71 3.29
C GLU A 41 -15.38 -2.04 1.95
N VAL A 42 -14.11 -1.95 1.57
CA VAL A 42 -13.71 -1.38 0.28
C VAL A 42 -14.38 -2.12 -0.88
N LEU A 43 -14.33 -3.46 -0.86
CA LEU A 43 -14.91 -4.30 -1.90
C LEU A 43 -16.44 -4.15 -1.97
N ARG A 44 -17.11 -4.13 -0.82
CA ARG A 44 -18.57 -3.96 -0.76
C ARG A 44 -19.00 -2.58 -1.23
N SER A 45 -18.32 -1.52 -0.83
CA SER A 45 -18.60 -0.16 -1.27
C SER A 45 -18.42 -0.02 -2.79
N TYR A 46 -17.34 -0.57 -3.34
CA TYR A 46 -17.10 -0.57 -4.78
C TYR A 46 -18.18 -1.36 -5.54
N MET A 47 -18.51 -2.58 -5.10
CA MET A 47 -19.56 -3.40 -5.69
C MET A 47 -20.93 -2.70 -5.67
N GLN A 48 -21.29 -2.02 -4.58
CA GLN A 48 -22.55 -1.29 -4.48
C GLN A 48 -22.65 -0.10 -5.44
N SER A 49 -21.52 0.53 -5.75
CA SER A 49 -21.47 1.73 -6.60
C SER A 49 -21.24 1.42 -8.08
N HIS A 50 -20.56 0.32 -8.41
CA HIS A 50 -20.14 -0.01 -9.77
C HIS A 50 -20.78 -1.30 -10.33
N GLY A 51 -21.32 -2.17 -9.47
CA GLY A 51 -21.98 -3.42 -9.88
C GLY A 51 -21.05 -4.57 -10.24
N ASP A 52 -19.74 -4.41 -10.08
CA ASP A 52 -18.74 -5.48 -10.22
C ASP A 52 -17.60 -5.28 -9.19
N TRP A 53 -16.70 -6.26 -9.07
CA TRP A 53 -15.53 -6.20 -8.20
C TRP A 53 -14.42 -5.33 -8.81
N PRO A 54 -13.65 -4.58 -8.00
CA PRO A 54 -12.46 -3.90 -8.50
C PRO A 54 -11.43 -4.95 -8.95
N ARG A 55 -10.83 -4.72 -10.10
CA ARG A 55 -9.80 -5.58 -10.71
C ARG A 55 -8.41 -5.18 -10.25
N SER A 56 -8.17 -3.88 -10.10
CA SER A 56 -6.90 -3.38 -9.56
C SER A 56 -7.09 -2.12 -8.73
N LEU A 57 -6.18 -1.89 -7.78
CA LEU A 57 -6.20 -0.68 -6.96
C LEU A 57 -4.81 -0.28 -6.47
N VAL A 58 -4.69 0.98 -6.02
CA VAL A 58 -3.49 1.48 -5.34
C VAL A 58 -3.76 1.66 -3.84
N ILE A 59 -2.82 1.26 -2.99
CA ILE A 59 -2.82 1.50 -1.54
C ILE A 59 -1.63 2.37 -1.17
N ASP A 60 -1.85 3.43 -0.41
CA ASP A 60 -0.76 4.17 0.22
C ASP A 60 -0.25 3.45 1.47
N LEU A 61 1.07 3.26 1.58
CA LEU A 61 1.71 2.72 2.78
C LEU A 61 2.63 3.74 3.43
N TRP A 62 2.23 4.21 4.60
CA TRP A 62 2.99 5.17 5.38
C TRP A 62 3.64 4.50 6.58
N GLY A 63 4.96 4.67 6.75
CA GLY A 63 5.69 4.04 7.84
C GLY A 63 5.14 4.41 9.23
N SER A 64 4.74 5.67 9.43
CA SER A 64 4.17 6.12 10.71
C SER A 64 2.79 5.51 10.99
N ALA A 65 1.94 5.37 9.97
CA ALA A 65 0.64 4.72 10.08
C ALA A 65 0.80 3.24 10.41
N SER A 66 1.64 2.52 9.66
CA SER A 66 1.88 1.09 9.89
C SER A 66 2.43 0.80 11.30
N LEU A 67 3.24 1.70 11.87
CA LEU A 67 3.67 1.58 13.27
C LEU A 67 2.53 1.74 14.28
N ARG A 68 1.56 2.64 14.00
CA ARG A 68 0.42 2.90 14.89
C ARG A 68 -0.64 1.80 14.80
N THR A 69 -0.81 1.22 13.63
CA THR A 69 -1.82 0.19 13.34
C THR A 69 -1.28 -1.23 13.51
N GLY A 70 0.04 -1.41 13.57
CA GLY A 70 0.65 -2.75 13.52
C GLY A 70 0.57 -3.37 12.12
N GLY A 71 0.48 -2.55 11.07
CA GLY A 71 0.46 -2.96 9.67
C GLY A 71 -0.93 -3.31 9.13
N GLU A 72 -1.99 -2.61 9.55
CA GLU A 72 -3.35 -2.83 9.04
C GLU A 72 -3.43 -2.61 7.52
N GLU A 73 -2.66 -1.68 6.97
CA GLU A 73 -2.67 -1.35 5.54
C GLU A 73 -1.97 -2.44 4.69
N ILE A 74 -0.90 -3.04 5.23
CA ILE A 74 -0.23 -4.21 4.64
C ILE A 74 -1.21 -5.39 4.64
N ALA A 75 -1.85 -5.63 5.78
CA ALA A 75 -2.86 -6.67 5.93
C ALA A 75 -4.04 -6.49 4.97
N GLN A 76 -4.53 -5.27 4.80
CA GLN A 76 -5.63 -4.94 3.90
C GLN A 76 -5.27 -5.30 2.45
N GLY A 77 -4.08 -4.91 1.99
CA GLY A 77 -3.61 -5.27 0.66
C GLY A 77 -3.43 -6.79 0.48
N LEU A 78 -2.83 -7.47 1.47
CA LEU A 78 -2.71 -8.94 1.43
C LEU A 78 -4.08 -9.62 1.38
N ALA A 79 -5.05 -9.17 2.17
CA ALA A 79 -6.41 -9.73 2.17
C ALA A 79 -7.10 -9.53 0.80
N LEU A 80 -6.97 -8.34 0.18
CA LEU A 80 -7.49 -8.05 -1.16
C LEU A 80 -6.92 -9.01 -2.22
N MET A 81 -5.62 -9.32 -2.14
CA MET A 81 -4.97 -10.32 -3.01
C MET A 81 -5.36 -11.77 -2.69
N GLY A 82 -6.05 -12.02 -1.58
CA GLY A 82 -6.36 -13.36 -1.10
C GLY A 82 -5.16 -14.06 -0.48
N CYS A 83 -4.33 -13.31 0.24
CA CYS A 83 -3.16 -13.76 0.98
C CYS A 83 -3.40 -13.62 2.49
N ARG A 84 -2.82 -14.55 3.26
CA ARG A 84 -2.82 -14.53 4.72
C ARG A 84 -1.39 -14.63 5.24
N PRO A 85 -0.91 -13.70 6.09
CA PRO A 85 0.38 -13.84 6.74
C PRO A 85 0.43 -15.09 7.63
N GLN A 86 1.61 -15.68 7.76
CA GLN A 86 1.88 -16.78 8.68
C GLN A 86 2.73 -16.28 9.84
N TRP A 87 2.33 -16.61 11.07
CA TRP A 87 3.02 -16.17 12.28
C TRP A 87 3.67 -17.33 13.01
N ASP A 88 4.87 -17.11 13.50
CA ASP A 88 5.48 -17.99 14.48
C ASP A 88 4.74 -17.85 15.83
N SER A 89 4.23 -18.97 16.34
CA SER A 89 3.41 -18.97 17.57
C SER A 89 4.15 -18.52 18.82
N ALA A 90 5.48 -18.67 18.87
CA ALA A 90 6.28 -18.32 20.04
C ALA A 90 6.70 -16.84 20.06
N THR A 91 7.03 -16.28 18.89
CA THR A 91 7.61 -14.94 18.77
C THR A 91 6.64 -13.90 18.20
N GLY A 92 5.54 -14.34 17.57
CA GLY A 92 4.61 -13.47 16.85
C GLY A 92 5.19 -12.88 15.56
N ARG A 93 6.39 -13.31 15.13
CA ARG A 93 7.02 -12.85 13.90
C ARG A 93 6.29 -13.40 12.69
N VAL A 94 6.19 -12.59 11.65
CA VAL A 94 5.75 -13.04 10.34
C VAL A 94 6.85 -13.90 9.73
N THR A 95 6.48 -15.11 9.31
CA THR A 95 7.40 -16.13 8.77
C THR A 95 7.16 -16.41 7.28
N GLY A 96 6.04 -15.94 6.75
CA GLY A 96 5.68 -16.12 5.35
C GLY A 96 4.26 -15.67 5.05
N ILE A 97 3.79 -16.06 3.88
CA ILE A 97 2.41 -15.84 3.42
C ILE A 97 1.84 -17.15 2.92
N GLU A 98 0.54 -17.32 3.13
CA GLU A 98 -0.29 -18.34 2.53
C GLU A 98 -1.17 -17.68 1.47
N VAL A 99 -1.14 -18.20 0.23
CA VAL A 99 -2.11 -17.79 -0.80
C VAL A 99 -3.36 -18.66 -0.65
N LEU A 100 -4.47 -18.05 -0.25
CA LEU A 100 -5.74 -18.74 -0.02
C LEU A 100 -6.32 -19.25 -1.35
N PRO A 101 -6.96 -20.43 -1.41
CA PRO A 101 -7.60 -20.92 -2.63
C PRO A 101 -8.74 -20.01 -3.11
N SER A 102 -8.87 -19.74 -4.41
CA SER A 102 -9.92 -18.88 -4.98
C SER A 102 -11.34 -19.25 -4.53
N ALA A 103 -11.64 -20.55 -4.44
CA ALA A 103 -12.93 -21.05 -3.98
C ALA A 103 -13.31 -20.59 -2.55
N THR A 104 -12.32 -20.26 -1.71
CA THR A 104 -12.56 -19.77 -0.34
C THR A 104 -12.77 -18.27 -0.26
N LEU A 105 -12.39 -17.51 -1.31
CA LEU A 105 -12.50 -16.05 -1.32
C LEU A 105 -13.93 -15.58 -1.63
N GLY A 106 -14.67 -16.33 -2.46
CA GLY A 106 -16.01 -15.95 -2.91
C GLY A 106 -16.04 -14.72 -3.83
N ARG A 107 -14.89 -14.31 -4.35
CA ARG A 107 -14.66 -13.18 -5.25
C ARG A 107 -13.33 -13.34 -6.00
N PRO A 108 -13.09 -12.57 -7.07
CA PRO A 108 -11.77 -12.45 -7.67
C PRO A 108 -10.73 -11.88 -6.68
N ARG A 109 -9.46 -12.18 -6.92
CA ARG A 109 -8.33 -11.46 -6.33
C ARG A 109 -8.28 -10.07 -6.95
N VAL A 110 -7.89 -9.09 -6.14
CA VAL A 110 -7.61 -7.73 -6.63
C VAL A 110 -6.11 -7.62 -6.88
N ASP A 111 -5.73 -7.04 -8.02
CA ASP A 111 -4.35 -6.68 -8.30
C ASP A 111 -3.98 -5.41 -7.51
N VAL A 112 -3.17 -5.56 -6.46
CA VAL A 112 -2.85 -4.46 -5.53
C VAL A 112 -1.48 -3.89 -5.85
N THR A 113 -1.43 -2.59 -6.09
CA THR A 113 -0.20 -1.81 -6.13
C THR A 113 -0.07 -0.99 -4.85
N TRP A 114 1.13 -0.94 -4.27
CA TRP A 114 1.44 -0.13 -3.11
C TRP A 114 2.31 1.05 -3.49
N ARG A 115 1.91 2.24 -3.04
CA ARG A 115 2.72 3.44 -3.07
C ARG A 115 3.28 3.68 -1.67
N ILE A 116 4.55 3.39 -1.47
CA ILE A 116 5.22 3.47 -0.17
C ILE A 116 5.77 4.89 0.08
N SER A 117 5.73 5.37 1.31
CA SER A 117 6.45 6.58 1.71
C SER A 117 7.94 6.29 1.88
N GLY A 118 8.79 7.32 1.78
CA GLY A 118 10.24 7.18 2.04
C GLY A 118 10.54 6.62 3.43
N LEU A 119 9.74 6.99 4.45
CA LEU A 119 9.86 6.41 5.79
C LEU A 119 9.51 4.92 5.82
N PHE A 120 8.50 4.49 5.04
CA PHE A 120 8.16 3.07 4.93
C PHE A 120 9.30 2.28 4.29
N ARG A 121 9.86 2.81 3.19
CA ARG A 121 11.05 2.24 2.52
C ARG A 121 12.18 1.98 3.51
N ASP A 122 12.52 2.98 4.31
CA ASP A 122 13.71 2.92 5.17
C ASP A 122 13.51 2.03 6.40
N MET A 123 12.29 1.95 6.93
CA MET A 123 12.00 1.22 8.17
C MET A 123 11.53 -0.22 7.98
N PHE A 124 11.01 -0.57 6.79
CA PHE A 124 10.27 -1.81 6.58
C PHE A 124 10.73 -2.66 5.37
N PRO A 125 12.05 -2.87 5.15
CA PRO A 125 12.52 -3.70 4.03
C PRO A 125 11.96 -5.14 4.09
N THR A 126 11.80 -5.70 5.29
CA THR A 126 11.18 -7.03 5.46
C THR A 126 9.71 -7.07 5.03
N GLN A 127 8.95 -5.98 5.22
CA GLN A 127 7.56 -5.92 4.75
C GLN A 127 7.50 -5.73 3.24
N ILE A 128 8.43 -4.97 2.65
CA ILE A 128 8.55 -4.87 1.18
C ILE A 128 8.80 -6.27 0.60
N ALA A 129 9.74 -7.02 1.16
CA ALA A 129 10.01 -8.40 0.75
C ALA A 129 8.79 -9.32 0.94
N LEU A 130 8.04 -9.17 2.04
CA LEU A 130 6.80 -9.91 2.29
C LEU A 130 5.73 -9.64 1.22
N ILE A 131 5.52 -8.36 0.89
CA ILE A 131 4.54 -7.92 -0.10
C ILE A 131 4.95 -8.42 -1.49
N ASP A 132 6.22 -8.29 -1.85
CA ASP A 132 6.75 -8.76 -3.14
C ASP A 132 6.65 -10.29 -3.27
N ALA A 133 6.93 -11.04 -2.20
CA ALA A 133 6.73 -12.48 -2.16
C ALA A 133 5.25 -12.88 -2.33
N ALA A 134 4.32 -12.12 -1.72
CA ALA A 134 2.89 -12.34 -1.89
C ALA A 134 2.44 -12.06 -3.32
N ALA A 135 2.86 -10.93 -3.90
CA ALA A 135 2.58 -10.58 -5.29
C ALA A 135 3.11 -11.65 -6.25
N SER A 136 4.34 -12.12 -6.01
CA SER A 136 4.95 -13.19 -6.80
C SER A 136 4.20 -14.52 -6.70
N ALA A 137 3.79 -14.90 -5.48
CA ALA A 137 3.06 -16.15 -5.26
C ALA A 137 1.67 -16.13 -5.89
N VAL A 138 0.98 -14.98 -5.87
CA VAL A 138 -0.33 -14.77 -6.52
C VAL A 138 -0.20 -14.75 -8.04
N ALA A 139 0.81 -14.04 -8.56
CA ALA A 139 1.09 -13.97 -10.00
C ALA A 139 1.40 -15.35 -10.61
N ALA A 140 2.03 -16.24 -9.83
CA ALA A 140 2.39 -17.59 -10.27
C ALA A 140 1.24 -18.61 -10.18
N ARG A 141 0.03 -18.21 -9.76
CA ARG A 141 -1.13 -19.13 -9.71
C ARG A 141 -1.64 -19.44 -11.10
N ASP A 142 -2.03 -20.70 -11.32
CA ASP A 142 -2.75 -21.13 -12.52
C ASP A 142 -4.27 -20.92 -12.32
N GLU A 143 -4.67 -19.65 -12.36
CA GLU A 143 -6.05 -19.19 -12.18
C GLU A 143 -6.50 -18.38 -13.41
N ASP A 144 -7.79 -18.43 -13.71
CA ASP A 144 -8.38 -17.73 -14.86
C ASP A 144 -8.29 -16.21 -14.72
N ALA A 145 -8.33 -15.49 -15.84
CA ALA A 145 -8.23 -14.03 -15.85
C ALA A 145 -9.36 -13.33 -15.10
N SER A 146 -10.55 -13.93 -15.04
CA SER A 146 -11.69 -13.43 -14.27
C SER A 146 -11.48 -13.60 -12.76
N GLU A 147 -10.68 -14.57 -12.31
CA GLU A 147 -10.40 -14.84 -10.90
C GLU A 147 -9.14 -14.14 -10.41
N ASN A 148 -8.09 -14.08 -11.23
CA ASN A 148 -6.80 -13.52 -10.87
C ASN A 148 -6.23 -12.64 -11.99
N PRO A 149 -6.49 -11.31 -11.95
CA PRO A 149 -6.01 -10.38 -12.95
C PRO A 149 -4.47 -10.29 -12.98
N LEU A 150 -3.81 -10.38 -11.81
CA LEU A 150 -2.35 -10.35 -11.69
C LEU A 150 -1.67 -11.53 -12.40
N ALA A 151 -2.20 -12.75 -12.22
CA ALA A 151 -1.67 -13.93 -12.89
C ALA A 151 -1.88 -13.89 -14.41
N ALA A 152 -3.07 -13.47 -14.86
CA ALA A 152 -3.34 -13.32 -16.28
C ALA A 152 -2.42 -12.29 -16.95
N LYS A 153 -2.20 -11.15 -16.29
CA LYS A 153 -1.27 -10.13 -16.75
C LYS A 153 0.17 -10.63 -16.81
N THR A 154 0.61 -11.34 -15.77
CA THR A 154 1.95 -11.96 -15.72
C THR A 154 2.17 -12.92 -16.89
N ARG A 155 1.17 -13.76 -17.20
CA ARG A 155 1.25 -14.68 -18.35
C ARG A 155 1.31 -13.94 -19.69
N ALA A 156 0.55 -12.85 -19.84
CA ALA A 156 0.54 -12.05 -21.06
C ALA A 156 1.86 -11.29 -21.28
N GLU A 157 2.46 -10.76 -20.22
CA GLU A 157 3.70 -9.99 -20.27
C GLU A 157 4.97 -10.87 -20.22
N GLY A 158 4.84 -12.13 -19.80
CA GLY A 158 5.97 -13.05 -19.58
C GLY A 158 6.87 -12.66 -18.40
N LYS A 159 6.44 -11.71 -17.57
CA LYS A 159 7.15 -11.23 -16.39
C LYS A 159 6.16 -10.71 -15.35
N ILE A 160 6.58 -10.72 -14.09
CA ILE A 160 5.82 -10.10 -13.00
C ILE A 160 6.20 -8.62 -12.98
N SER A 161 5.25 -7.76 -13.36
CA SER A 161 5.46 -6.31 -13.24
C SER A 161 5.52 -5.90 -11.76
N PRO A 162 6.29 -4.87 -11.38
CA PRO A 162 6.40 -4.45 -9.99
C PRO A 162 5.06 -4.01 -9.39
N ARG A 163 4.89 -4.18 -8.08
CA ARG A 163 3.69 -3.76 -7.34
C ARG A 163 3.99 -2.82 -6.18
N ILE A 164 5.25 -2.51 -5.91
CA ILE A 164 5.62 -1.61 -4.81
C ILE A 164 6.42 -0.47 -5.42
N PHE A 165 5.95 0.76 -5.25
CA PHE A 165 6.53 1.95 -5.85
C PHE A 165 6.74 3.04 -4.81
N GLY A 166 7.78 3.84 -4.99
CA GLY A 166 8.08 4.95 -4.11
C GLY A 166 9.12 5.90 -4.70
N THR A 167 9.52 6.86 -3.88
CA THR A 167 10.57 7.82 -4.25
C THR A 167 11.95 7.17 -4.25
N SER A 168 12.93 7.79 -4.91
CA SER A 168 14.32 7.30 -4.93
C SER A 168 14.94 7.24 -3.52
N PRO A 169 15.89 6.33 -3.26
CA PRO A 169 16.59 6.27 -1.97
C PRO A 169 17.14 7.63 -1.54
N GLY A 170 16.93 8.01 -0.27
CA GLY A 170 17.37 9.30 0.28
C GLY A 170 16.42 10.49 0.02
N THR A 171 15.36 10.30 -0.76
CA THR A 171 14.30 11.30 -0.96
C THR A 171 13.01 10.89 -0.24
N TYR A 172 12.16 11.87 0.07
CA TYR A 172 10.93 11.72 0.85
C TYR A 172 9.82 12.60 0.26
N GLY A 173 8.57 12.30 0.64
CA GLY A 173 7.38 13.03 0.17
C GLY A 173 6.71 12.38 -1.03
N ALA A 174 5.89 13.16 -1.70
CA ALA A 174 5.14 12.78 -2.89
C ALA A 174 5.41 13.61 -4.13
N GLY A 175 6.32 14.58 -4.07
CA GLY A 175 6.79 15.35 -5.21
C GLY A 175 5.99 16.61 -5.49
N GLY A 176 4.74 16.68 -5.01
CA GLY A 176 3.87 17.84 -5.18
C GLY A 176 4.02 18.90 -4.10
N GLU A 177 4.72 18.62 -2.99
CA GLU A 177 4.75 19.50 -1.81
C GLU A 177 5.32 20.89 -2.13
N ASP A 178 6.42 20.96 -2.89
CA ASP A 178 7.06 22.23 -3.23
C ASP A 178 6.17 23.08 -4.16
N LEU A 179 5.54 22.46 -5.17
CA LEU A 179 4.58 23.14 -6.05
C LEU A 179 3.37 23.67 -5.27
N LEU A 180 2.82 22.85 -4.37
CA LEU A 180 1.70 23.25 -3.53
C LEU A 180 2.07 24.40 -2.59
N SER A 181 3.28 24.38 -2.04
CA SER A 181 3.74 25.42 -1.11
C SER A 181 4.11 26.73 -1.82
N SER A 182 4.67 26.68 -3.02
CA SER A 182 5.04 27.88 -3.77
C SER A 182 3.82 28.52 -4.45
N GLY A 183 2.83 27.71 -4.83
CA GLY A 183 1.73 28.15 -5.67
C GLY A 183 2.13 28.34 -7.15
N ASP A 184 3.35 27.97 -7.52
CA ASP A 184 3.90 28.11 -8.88
C ASP A 184 3.46 26.96 -9.79
N TRP A 185 2.15 26.78 -9.94
CA TRP A 185 1.54 25.82 -10.85
C TRP A 185 0.28 26.44 -11.48
N ALA A 186 0.06 26.19 -12.76
CA ALA A 186 -1.10 26.73 -13.49
C ALA A 186 -2.20 25.69 -13.71
N ALA A 187 -1.84 24.40 -13.66
CA ALA A 187 -2.71 23.28 -13.97
C ALA A 187 -2.52 22.11 -13.02
N ARG A 188 -3.61 21.37 -12.73
CA ARG A 188 -3.60 20.17 -11.88
C ARG A 188 -2.64 19.11 -12.42
N GLU A 189 -2.53 19.01 -13.74
CA GLU A 189 -1.69 18.06 -14.46
C GLU A 189 -0.20 18.27 -14.15
N GLU A 190 0.23 19.48 -13.79
CA GLU A 190 1.61 19.75 -13.37
C GLU A 190 1.92 19.09 -12.02
N ILE A 191 0.98 19.16 -11.08
CA ILE A 191 1.07 18.44 -9.79
C ILE A 191 1.06 16.93 -10.03
N GLY A 192 0.22 16.47 -10.96
CA GLY A 192 0.12 15.06 -11.33
C GLY A 192 1.42 14.49 -11.89
N ARG A 193 2.07 15.23 -12.80
CA ARG A 193 3.40 14.86 -13.34
C ARG A 193 4.46 14.84 -12.25
N ALA A 194 4.48 15.84 -11.38
CA ALA A 194 5.43 15.86 -10.25
C ALA A 194 5.26 14.64 -9.32
N TYR A 195 4.02 14.20 -9.10
CA TYR A 195 3.73 12.98 -8.32
C TYR A 195 4.22 11.70 -8.99
N LEU A 196 3.98 11.57 -10.30
CA LEU A 196 4.43 10.43 -11.10
C LEU A 196 5.97 10.39 -11.19
N ASP A 197 6.60 11.53 -11.48
CA ASP A 197 8.06 11.68 -11.57
C ASP A 197 8.75 11.39 -10.23
N ALA A 198 8.15 11.84 -9.12
CA ALA A 198 8.67 11.53 -7.80
C ALA A 198 8.60 10.03 -7.50
N THR A 199 7.59 9.33 -8.01
CA THR A 199 7.40 7.87 -7.86
C THR A 199 8.23 7.09 -8.88
N SER A 200 9.53 7.36 -8.89
CA SER A 200 10.48 6.91 -9.91
C SER A 200 11.07 5.51 -9.72
N HIS A 201 10.80 4.86 -8.58
CA HIS A 201 11.44 3.59 -8.21
C HIS A 201 10.42 2.51 -7.88
N ALA A 202 10.71 1.30 -8.35
CA ALA A 202 10.06 0.07 -7.91
C ALA A 202 10.87 -0.58 -6.79
N TYR A 203 10.20 -1.17 -5.81
CA TYR A 203 10.80 -1.83 -4.67
C TYR A 203 10.43 -3.30 -4.63
N GLY A 204 11.33 -4.18 -4.18
CA GLY A 204 11.06 -5.60 -4.09
C GLY A 204 12.30 -6.43 -3.75
N GLY A 205 12.22 -7.74 -3.94
CA GLY A 205 13.30 -8.67 -3.60
C GLY A 205 13.44 -8.92 -2.09
N ALA A 206 14.34 -9.83 -1.74
CA ALA A 206 14.52 -10.30 -0.36
C ALA A 206 14.95 -9.19 0.61
N ASP A 207 15.66 -8.18 0.10
CA ASP A 207 16.18 -7.05 0.88
C ASP A 207 15.36 -5.76 0.70
N GLY A 208 14.29 -5.80 -0.10
CA GLY A 208 13.44 -4.64 -0.36
C GLY A 208 14.15 -3.53 -1.14
N GLU A 209 15.02 -3.89 -2.09
CA GLU A 209 15.84 -2.96 -2.84
C GLU A 209 15.01 -2.12 -3.82
N GLY A 210 15.41 -0.86 -3.99
CA GLY A 210 14.81 0.07 -4.95
C GLY A 210 15.56 0.06 -6.28
N VAL A 211 14.85 -0.18 -7.37
CA VAL A 211 15.36 -0.08 -8.74
C VAL A 211 14.63 1.04 -9.47
N SER A 212 15.38 1.88 -10.18
CA SER A 212 14.78 2.94 -11.00
C SER A 212 13.86 2.33 -12.06
N ALA A 213 12.60 2.77 -12.06
CA ALA A 213 11.53 2.28 -12.92
C ALA A 213 10.63 3.45 -13.39
N PRO A 214 11.19 4.48 -14.05
CA PRO A 214 10.42 5.63 -14.51
C PRO A 214 9.31 5.18 -15.48
N GLY A 215 8.13 5.80 -15.37
CA GLY A 215 6.94 5.47 -16.18
C GLY A 215 6.20 4.20 -15.76
N ALA A 216 6.83 3.25 -15.06
CA ALA A 216 6.18 1.98 -14.71
C ALA A 216 5.03 2.13 -13.70
N PHE A 217 5.04 3.19 -12.90
CA PHE A 217 3.95 3.51 -11.98
C PHE A 217 2.75 4.14 -12.71
N GLU A 218 2.95 4.83 -13.83
CA GLU A 218 1.87 5.44 -14.62
C GLU A 218 0.88 4.38 -15.09
N ASP A 219 1.38 3.24 -15.58
CA ASP A 219 0.54 2.12 -15.98
C ASP A 219 -0.32 1.61 -14.81
N ARG A 220 0.20 1.61 -13.57
CA ARG A 220 -0.56 1.18 -12.39
C ARG A 220 -1.63 2.19 -11.99
N VAL A 221 -1.32 3.48 -12.10
CA VAL A 221 -2.29 4.55 -11.84
C VAL A 221 -3.42 4.52 -12.87
N ALA A 222 -3.09 4.35 -14.16
CA ALA A 222 -4.08 4.30 -15.24
C ALA A 222 -5.02 3.07 -15.17
N GLU A 223 -4.51 1.94 -14.66
CA GLU A 223 -5.29 0.70 -14.52
C GLU A 223 -6.11 0.63 -13.23
N ALA A 224 -5.80 1.46 -12.24
CA ALA A 224 -6.40 1.39 -10.91
C ALA A 224 -7.86 1.84 -10.91
N ASP A 225 -8.73 0.97 -10.39
CA ASP A 225 -10.15 1.29 -10.23
C ASP A 225 -10.39 2.25 -9.05
N LEU A 226 -9.48 2.30 -8.09
CA LEU A 226 -9.55 3.14 -6.90
C LEU A 226 -8.18 3.31 -6.22
N LEU A 227 -8.08 4.38 -5.45
CA LEU A 227 -7.05 4.58 -4.43
C LEU A 227 -7.64 4.29 -3.05
N VAL A 228 -6.92 3.55 -2.23
CA VAL A 228 -7.23 3.34 -0.81
C VAL A 228 -6.16 4.01 0.04
N HIS A 229 -6.57 5.02 0.79
CA HIS A 229 -5.74 5.69 1.79
C HIS A 229 -6.36 5.46 3.17
N THR A 230 -5.58 4.90 4.11
CA THR A 230 -6.09 4.55 5.44
C THR A 230 -5.93 5.72 6.41
N GLY A 231 -7.02 6.19 7.00
CA GLY A 231 -6.99 7.09 8.13
C GLY A 231 -6.64 6.33 9.41
N ASP A 232 -5.46 6.57 9.96
CA ASP A 232 -4.91 5.75 11.04
C ASP A 232 -5.00 6.41 12.44
N ASP A 233 -5.14 7.74 12.48
CA ASP A 233 -5.32 8.54 13.70
C ASP A 233 -6.65 9.32 13.64
N PRO A 234 -7.65 8.98 14.49
CA PRO A 234 -8.93 9.70 14.51
C PRO A 234 -8.81 11.13 15.04
N GLY A 235 -7.67 11.49 15.66
CA GLY A 235 -7.39 12.85 16.10
C GLY A 235 -6.81 13.76 15.02
N ARG A 236 -6.54 13.22 13.82
CA ARG A 236 -5.97 13.96 12.68
C ARG A 236 -6.92 13.91 11.51
N ASP A 237 -7.22 15.06 10.92
CA ASP A 237 -8.00 15.14 9.69
C ASP A 237 -7.11 15.35 8.45
N ILE A 238 -7.66 15.09 7.26
CA ILE A 238 -6.95 15.17 5.97
C ILE A 238 -6.52 16.59 5.58
N LEU A 239 -7.05 17.62 6.24
CA LEU A 239 -6.75 19.03 6.02
C LEU A 239 -5.70 19.57 7.01
N GLU A 240 -5.35 18.81 8.06
CA GLU A 240 -4.35 19.25 9.05
C GLU A 240 -2.90 19.18 8.52
N GLY A 241 -2.63 18.38 7.48
CA GLY A 241 -1.28 18.15 6.99
C GLY A 241 -1.18 18.14 5.47
N SER A 242 -0.03 18.57 4.95
CA SER A 242 0.25 18.56 3.50
C SER A 242 0.49 17.15 2.95
N ALA A 243 0.82 16.17 3.79
CA ALA A 243 1.14 14.82 3.34
C ALA A 243 -0.06 14.11 2.70
N ASP A 244 -1.25 14.21 3.31
CA ASP A 244 -2.46 13.57 2.78
C ASP A 244 -2.85 14.22 1.44
N VAL A 245 -2.77 15.55 1.37
CA VAL A 245 -2.97 16.31 0.13
C VAL A 245 -1.97 15.89 -0.95
N ALA A 246 -0.69 15.73 -0.61
CA ALA A 246 0.34 15.37 -1.57
C ALA A 246 0.21 13.92 -2.08
N PHE A 247 -0.22 12.98 -1.24
CA PHE A 247 -0.42 11.57 -1.64
C PHE A 247 -1.76 11.35 -2.34
N ILE A 248 -2.87 11.68 -1.68
CA ILE A 248 -4.24 11.46 -2.18
C ILE A 248 -4.51 12.41 -3.34
N GLY A 249 -4.22 13.70 -3.14
CA GLY A 249 -4.37 14.72 -4.17
C GLY A 249 -3.37 14.54 -5.31
N GLY A 250 -2.14 14.10 -5.03
CA GLY A 250 -1.15 13.77 -6.05
C GLY A 250 -1.58 12.61 -6.96
N PHE A 251 -2.12 11.53 -6.39
CA PHE A 251 -2.69 10.42 -7.17
C PHE A 251 -3.87 10.88 -8.03
N SER A 252 -4.79 11.67 -7.46
CA SER A 252 -5.89 12.26 -8.22
C SER A 252 -5.37 13.15 -9.34
N ALA A 253 -4.38 14.01 -9.08
CA ALA A 253 -3.75 14.86 -10.08
C ALA A 253 -3.05 14.05 -11.18
N ALA A 254 -2.43 12.91 -10.84
CA ALA A 254 -1.79 12.02 -11.79
C ALA A 254 -2.78 11.42 -12.79
N LEU A 255 -3.99 11.03 -12.35
CA LEU A 255 -5.05 10.59 -13.27
C LEU A 255 -5.36 11.66 -14.32
N ALA A 256 -5.50 12.94 -13.91
CA ALA A 256 -5.73 14.02 -14.88
C ALA A 256 -4.56 14.23 -15.85
N ALA A 257 -3.32 13.96 -15.41
CA ALA A 257 -2.15 14.05 -16.28
C ALA A 257 -2.07 12.92 -17.31
N LEU A 258 -2.64 11.74 -17.01
CA LEU A 258 -2.63 10.55 -17.87
C LEU A 258 -3.80 10.52 -18.88
N GLY A 259 -4.85 11.31 -18.64
CA GLY A 259 -6.03 11.43 -19.52
C GLY A 259 -7.21 10.57 -19.08
#